data_AF-A0A960G4Z6-F1
#
_entry.id   AF-A0A960G4Z6-F1
#
_cell.length_a   1.000
_cell.length_b   1.000
_cell.length_c   1.000
_cell.angle_alpha   90.00
_cell.angle_beta   90.00
_cell.angle_gamma   90.00
#
_symmetry.space_group_name_H-M   'P 1'
#
loop_
_entity.id
_entity.type
_entity.pdbx_description
1 polymer ?
#
loop_
_entity_poly.entity_id
_entity_poly.type
_entity_poly.pdbx_seq_one_letter_code
_entity_poly.pdbx_strand_id
1 'polypeptide(L)'
;MSRRRTSAPLTWGRVAVRVSLVLIAAVFFFPLVWMIASSFKTNHDIFADPFALPRSFDLGRWVQAWRDGNLGSYVINSAIVSAVSVTGVLVLASMA
;
A
#
# COMPACT_ATOMS: atom_id res chain seq x y z
N MET A 1 38.41 -11.62 -1.90
CA MET A 1 37.73 -10.60 -2.74
C MET A 1 36.97 -9.62 -1.84
N SER A 2 37.59 -8.52 -1.41
CA SER A 2 36.99 -7.53 -0.51
C SER A 2 36.27 -6.43 -1.30
N ARG A 3 34.93 -6.37 -1.21
CA ARG A 3 34.15 -5.23 -1.72
C ARG A 3 34.55 -3.96 -0.96
N ARG A 4 35.43 -3.14 -1.56
CA ARG A 4 35.71 -1.79 -1.06
C ARG A 4 34.44 -0.95 -1.25
N ARG A 5 33.70 -0.72 -0.16
CA ARG A 5 32.74 0.39 -0.07
C ARG A 5 33.56 1.68 -0.09
N THR A 6 33.81 2.24 -1.26
CA THR A 6 34.35 3.59 -1.38
C THR A 6 33.25 4.57 -0.96
N SER A 7 33.33 5.07 0.27
CA SER A 7 32.49 6.17 0.75
C SER A 7 32.91 7.44 0.02
N ALA A 8 32.38 7.63 -1.18
CA ALA A 8 32.55 8.88 -1.92
C ALA A 8 31.98 10.04 -1.07
N PRO A 9 32.64 11.22 -1.07
CA PRO A 9 32.24 12.33 -0.21
C PRO A 9 30.77 12.71 -0.44
N LEU A 10 30.10 13.13 0.63
CA LEU A 10 28.72 13.65 0.58
C LEU A 10 28.73 14.97 -0.19
N THR A 11 28.60 14.89 -1.51
CA THR A 11 28.41 16.08 -2.34
C THR A 11 27.02 16.65 -2.05
N TRP A 12 26.91 17.97 -1.94
CA TRP A 12 25.64 18.66 -1.69
C TRP A 12 24.52 18.23 -2.64
N GLY A 13 24.84 17.94 -3.91
CA GLY A 13 23.88 17.40 -4.88
C GLY A 13 23.32 16.03 -4.49
N ARG A 14 24.13 15.12 -3.92
CA ARG A 14 23.64 13.81 -3.45
C ARG A 14 22.75 13.92 -2.22
N VAL A 15 23.05 14.86 -1.34
CA VAL A 15 22.19 15.13 -0.16
C VAL A 15 20.86 15.70 -0.62
N ALA A 16 20.87 16.69 -1.52
CA ALA A 16 19.65 17.26 -2.09
C ALA A 16 18.76 16.22 -2.78
N VAL A 17 19.34 15.34 -3.61
CA VAL A 17 18.60 14.24 -4.28
C VAL A 17 18.03 13.25 -3.26
N ARG A 18 18.76 12.90 -2.20
CA ARG A 18 18.23 11.98 -1.18
C ARG A 18 17.08 12.60 -0.41
N VAL A 19 17.20 13.87 -0.02
CA VAL A 19 16.13 14.59 0.69
C VAL A 19 14.89 14.69 -0.20
N SER A 20 15.04 15.04 -1.48
CA SER A 20 13.90 15.14 -2.40
C SER A 20 13.21 13.78 -2.59
N LEU A 21 13.96 12.69 -2.73
CA LEU A 21 13.38 11.34 -2.80
C LEU A 21 12.61 10.96 -1.54
N VAL A 22 13.13 11.30 -0.34
CA VAL A 22 12.44 11.05 0.93
C VAL A 22 11.16 11.88 1.03
N LEU A 23 11.19 13.14 0.62
CA LEU A 23 10.00 14.00 0.62
C LEU A 23 8.93 13.50 -0.34
N ILE A 24 9.33 13.11 -1.56
CA ILE A 24 8.42 12.50 -2.53
C ILE A 24 7.82 11.23 -1.94
N ALA A 25 8.64 10.34 -1.39
CA ALA A 25 8.14 9.13 -0.74
C ALA A 25 7.14 9.48 0.38
N ALA A 26 7.44 10.43 1.26
CA ALA A 26 6.54 10.85 2.33
C ALA A 26 5.17 11.33 1.79
N VAL A 27 5.15 12.09 0.69
CA VAL A 27 3.90 12.53 0.04
C VAL A 27 3.08 11.34 -0.46
N PHE A 28 3.70 10.31 -1.04
CA PHE A 28 3.00 9.11 -1.52
C PHE A 28 2.58 8.17 -0.39
N PHE A 29 3.37 8.06 0.69
CA PHE A 29 3.07 7.19 1.82
C PHE A 29 2.04 7.81 2.77
N PHE A 30 1.98 9.13 2.87
CA PHE A 30 1.01 9.83 3.72
C PHE A 30 -0.44 9.35 3.51
N PRO A 31 -1.01 9.33 2.28
CA PRO A 31 -2.38 8.85 2.06
C PRO A 31 -2.55 7.36 2.39
N LEU A 32 -1.51 6.54 2.23
CA LEU A 32 -1.57 5.11 2.58
C LEU A 32 -1.65 4.90 4.09
N VAL A 33 -0.80 5.61 4.85
CA VAL A 33 -0.84 5.58 6.32
C VAL A 33 -2.17 6.14 6.82
N TRP A 34 -2.64 7.22 6.20
CA TRP A 34 -3.94 7.81 6.51
C TRP A 34 -5.11 6.87 6.23
N MET A 35 -5.07 6.14 5.11
CA MET A 35 -6.08 5.14 4.75
C MET A 35 -6.13 4.01 5.79
N ILE A 36 -4.97 3.51 6.23
CA ILE A 36 -4.88 2.49 7.28
C ILE A 36 -5.42 3.02 8.61
N ALA A 37 -5.04 4.23 9.02
CA ALA A 37 -5.57 4.83 10.24
C ALA A 37 -7.10 5.04 10.17
N SER A 38 -7.59 5.45 9.00
CA SER A 38 -9.02 5.68 8.77
C SER A 38 -9.83 4.40 8.70
N SER A 39 -9.25 3.26 8.31
CA SER A 39 -9.96 1.98 8.28
C SER A 39 -10.31 1.44 9.67
N PHE A 40 -9.70 1.98 10.74
CA PHE A 40 -10.08 1.69 12.12
C PHE A 40 -11.20 2.60 12.65
N LYS A 41 -11.57 3.67 11.94
CA LYS A 41 -12.64 4.60 12.36
C LYS A 41 -14.02 4.01 12.08
N THR A 42 -15.01 4.40 12.88
CA THR A 42 -16.41 4.11 12.54
C THR A 42 -16.91 5.06 11.44
N ASN A 43 -17.99 4.70 10.74
CA ASN A 43 -18.65 5.61 9.81
C ASN A 43 -18.98 6.96 10.48
N HIS A 44 -19.49 6.93 11.71
CA HIS A 44 -19.78 8.14 12.47
C HIS A 44 -18.51 8.98 12.70
N ASP A 45 -17.40 8.37 13.11
CA ASP A 45 -16.15 9.10 13.33
C ASP A 45 -15.59 9.70 12.03
N ILE A 46 -15.74 9.01 10.89
CA ILE A 46 -15.32 9.51 9.57
C ILE A 46 -16.11 10.75 9.18
N PHE A 47 -17.43 10.78 9.43
CA PHE A 47 -18.28 11.92 9.07
C PHE A 47 -18.25 13.05 10.08
N ALA A 48 -18.07 12.75 11.38
CA ALA A 48 -18.05 13.74 12.44
C ALA A 48 -16.70 14.48 12.53
N ASP A 49 -15.59 13.76 12.42
CA ASP A 49 -14.24 14.33 12.44
C ASP A 49 -13.32 13.57 11.46
N PRO A 50 -13.31 13.96 10.18
CA PRO A 50 -12.55 13.28 9.15
C PRO A 50 -11.06 13.21 9.48
N PHE A 51 -10.49 14.25 10.11
CA PHE A 51 -9.05 14.41 10.37
C PHE A 51 -8.60 13.98 11.77
N ALA A 52 -9.51 13.52 12.63
CA ALA A 52 -9.14 12.89 13.90
C ALA A 52 -8.29 11.62 13.70
N LEU A 53 -7.50 11.25 14.70
CA LEU A 53 -6.90 9.91 14.75
C LEU A 53 -7.95 8.87 15.20
N PRO A 54 -7.79 7.58 14.83
CA PRO A 54 -8.69 6.53 15.30
C PRO A 54 -8.68 6.45 16.83
N ARG A 55 -9.88 6.40 17.43
CA ARG A 55 -10.04 6.31 18.89
C ARG A 55 -9.64 4.95 19.47
N SER A 56 -9.67 3.90 18.65
CA SER A 56 -9.30 2.55 19.03
C SER A 56 -8.75 1.79 17.82
N PHE A 57 -7.79 0.91 18.07
CA PHE A 57 -7.28 -0.04 17.08
C PHE A 57 -7.90 -1.41 17.34
N ASP A 58 -9.07 -1.64 16.75
CA ASP A 58 -9.82 -2.88 16.91
C ASP A 58 -9.77 -3.72 15.64
N LEU A 59 -9.04 -4.84 15.70
CA LEU A 59 -8.95 -5.83 14.63
C LEU A 59 -10.26 -6.60 14.42
N GLY A 60 -11.15 -6.62 15.41
CA GLY A 60 -12.49 -7.20 15.29
C GLY A 60 -13.31 -6.54 14.17
N ARG A 61 -13.14 -5.22 13.97
CA ARG A 61 -13.79 -4.49 12.86
C ARG A 61 -13.35 -4.98 11.50
N TRP A 62 -12.10 -5.38 11.35
CA TRP A 62 -11.58 -5.98 10.12
C TRP A 62 -12.20 -7.34 9.85
N VAL A 63 -12.29 -8.19 10.89
CA VAL A 63 -12.92 -9.51 10.78
C VAL A 63 -14.40 -9.37 10.44
N GLN A 64 -15.10 -8.44 11.07
CA GLN A 64 -16.49 -8.14 10.79
C GLN A 64 -16.68 -7.65 9.36
N ALA A 65 -15.93 -6.63 8.92
CA ALA A 65 -16.00 -6.12 7.55
C ALA A 65 -15.70 -7.20 6.50
N TRP A 66 -14.76 -8.11 6.81
CA TRP A 66 -14.43 -9.24 5.94
C TRP A 66 -15.61 -10.21 5.76
N ARG A 67 -16.33 -10.50 6.85
CA ARG A 67 -17.49 -11.39 6.84
C ARG A 67 -18.70 -10.71 6.22
N ASP A 68 -19.06 -9.52 6.70
CA ASP A 68 -20.25 -8.77 6.28
C ASP A 68 -20.16 -8.37 4.81
N GLY A 69 -18.95 -8.03 4.33
CA GLY A 69 -18.70 -7.67 2.94
C GLY A 69 -18.48 -8.85 1.98
N ASN A 70 -18.56 -10.11 2.46
CA ASN A 70 -18.22 -11.31 1.68
C ASN A 70 -16.87 -11.19 0.92
N LEU A 71 -15.88 -10.54 1.55
CA LEU A 71 -14.63 -10.18 0.88
C LEU A 71 -13.83 -11.42 0.46
N GLY A 72 -13.96 -12.53 1.19
CA GLY A 72 -13.33 -13.80 0.83
C GLY A 72 -13.73 -14.28 -0.58
N SER A 73 -15.02 -14.21 -0.92
CA SER A 73 -15.50 -14.61 -2.25
C SER A 73 -14.97 -13.67 -3.34
N TYR A 74 -14.94 -12.36 -3.07
CA TYR A 74 -14.40 -11.39 -4.04
C TYR A 74 -12.90 -11.61 -4.29
N VAL A 75 -12.11 -11.82 -3.24
CA VAL A 75 -10.67 -12.09 -3.37
C VAL A 75 -10.42 -13.36 -4.20
N ILE A 76 -11.17 -14.44 -3.95
CA ILE A 76 -11.03 -15.69 -4.71
C ILE A 76 -11.45 -15.48 -6.17
N ASN A 77 -12.58 -14.82 -6.42
CA ASN A 77 -13.04 -14.54 -7.78
C ASN A 77 -12.01 -13.70 -8.56
N SER A 78 -11.48 -12.64 -7.95
CA SER A 78 -10.44 -11.81 -8.57
C SER A 78 -9.16 -12.60 -8.82
N ALA A 79 -8.73 -13.45 -7.88
CA ALA A 79 -7.54 -14.28 -8.05
C ALA A 79 -7.69 -15.27 -9.23
N ILE A 80 -8.86 -15.92 -9.35
CA ILE A 80 -9.16 -16.82 -10.47
C ILE A 80 -9.12 -16.06 -11.79
N VAL A 81 -9.82 -14.92 -11.87
CA VAL A 81 -9.86 -14.10 -13.09
C VAL A 81 -8.46 -13.62 -13.46
N SER A 82 -7.70 -13.07 -12.52
CA SER A 82 -6.32 -12.63 -12.76
C SER A 82 -5.41 -13.77 -13.22
N ALA A 83 -5.51 -14.95 -12.60
CA ALA A 83 -4.70 -16.11 -13.00
C ALA A 83 -5.02 -16.55 -14.43
N VAL A 84 -6.30 -16.74 -14.76
CA VAL A 84 -6.73 -17.13 -16.11
C VAL A 84 -6.34 -16.08 -17.14
N SER A 85 -6.52 -14.80 -16.85
CA SER A 85 -6.13 -13.71 -17.74
C SER A 85 -4.63 -13.67 -17.97
N VAL A 86 -3.80 -13.75 -16.91
CA VAL A 86 -2.33 -13.74 -17.03
C VAL A 86 -1.84 -14.94 -17.82
N THR A 87 -2.38 -16.14 -17.56
CA THR A 87 -2.04 -17.34 -18.31
C THR A 87 -2.44 -17.21 -19.79
N GLY A 88 -3.65 -16.74 -20.07
CA GLY A 88 -4.11 -16.53 -21.44
C GLY A 88 -3.26 -15.50 -22.21
N VAL A 89 -2.94 -14.37 -21.56
CA VAL A 89 -2.05 -13.35 -22.13
C VAL A 89 -0.67 -13.92 -22.40
N LEU A 90 -0.10 -14.71 -21.47
CA LEU A 90 1.22 -15.30 -21.65
C LEU A 90 1.27 -16.26 -22.84
N VAL A 91 0.26 -17.13 -22.97
CA VAL A 91 0.15 -18.05 -24.12
C VAL A 91 0.09 -17.27 -25.41
N LEU A 92 -0.84 -16.31 -25.53
CA LEU A 92 -1.02 -15.52 -26.76
C LEU A 92 0.21 -14.67 -27.09
N ALA A 93 0.83 -14.03 -26.08
CA ALA A 93 2.02 -13.22 -26.28
C ALA A 93 3.25 -14.05 -26.66
N SER A 94 3.36 -15.30 -26.18
CA SER A 94 4.47 -16.20 -26.52
C SER A 94 4.38 -16.81 -27.92
N MET A 95 3.21 -16.74 -28.56
CA MET A 95 3.00 -17.22 -29.93
C MET A 95 3.40 -16.19 -31.00
N ALA A 96 3.75 -14.96 -30.60
CA ALA A 96 4.25 -13.89 -31.46
C ALA A 96 5.78 -13.94 -31.59
#